data_AF-A0A8H8D4Y5-F1
#
_entry.id   AF-A0A8H8D4Y5-F1
#
_cell.length_a   1.000
_cell.length_b   1.000
_cell.length_c   1.000
_cell.angle_alpha   90.00
_cell.angle_beta   90.00
_cell.angle_gamma   90.00
#
_symmetry.space_group_name_H-M   'P 1'
#
loop_
_entity.id
_entity.type
_entity.pdbx_description
1 polymer ?
#
loop_
_entity_poly.entity_id
_entity_poly.type
_entity_poly.pdbx_seq_one_letter_code
_entity_poly.pdbx_strand_id
1 'polypeptide(L)'
;MASEIKYLSLGTFEFLASEKLSKFYFLEINPRLQVEHTITECISTVDLVQTQLLLAQGVSLRDMGLGDIENPEQPPATYSIQLRLCAEDPTADFALSIGKITEFHVPGGNSVRVDTHVSGSSSVVIGSDFDNMMAKIIVTSTSWDGVVRKACRVLNDARISEVKTNIDVLKGIIGNIEFQEWQIRDAMDGKEFGRYHSTWKAAVKLQLE
;
A
#
# COMPACT_ATOMS: atom_id res chain seq x y z
N MET A 1 21.86 -1.18 10.10
CA MET A 1 20.59 -1.35 10.83
C MET A 1 20.17 -2.81 10.93
N ALA A 2 19.43 -3.41 9.98
CA ALA A 2 18.94 -4.80 10.11
C ALA A 2 20.05 -5.83 10.39
N SER A 3 21.14 -5.81 9.62
CA SER A 3 22.31 -6.68 9.83
C SER A 3 23.01 -6.45 11.18
N GLU A 4 23.10 -5.19 11.64
CA GLU A 4 23.77 -4.84 12.91
C GLU A 4 23.04 -5.42 14.14
N ILE A 5 21.71 -5.53 14.05
CA ILE A 5 20.88 -6.09 15.13
C ILE A 5 20.53 -7.56 14.92
N LYS A 6 21.07 -8.20 13.86
CA LYS A 6 20.73 -9.58 13.47
C LYS A 6 19.21 -9.78 13.39
N TYR A 7 18.54 -8.86 12.69
CA TYR A 7 17.09 -8.86 12.59
C TYR A 7 16.59 -10.15 11.92
N LEU A 8 15.58 -10.77 12.52
CA LEU A 8 14.97 -12.00 12.02
C LEU A 8 13.55 -11.73 11.52
N SER A 9 13.13 -12.47 10.50
CA SER A 9 11.80 -12.32 9.87
C SER A 9 11.63 -11.02 9.07
N LEU A 10 10.39 -10.63 8.82
CA LEU A 10 10.04 -9.39 8.11
C LEU A 10 9.93 -8.21 9.06
N GLY A 11 10.32 -7.02 8.59
CA GLY A 11 10.11 -5.77 9.29
C GLY A 11 10.23 -4.57 8.36
N THR A 12 9.70 -3.43 8.82
CA THR A 12 9.82 -2.16 8.12
C THR A 12 10.64 -1.19 8.96
N PHE A 13 11.59 -0.52 8.32
CA PHE A 13 12.37 0.56 8.93
C PHE A 13 11.83 1.87 8.38
N GLU A 14 11.31 2.72 9.26
CA GLU A 14 10.65 3.96 8.86
C GLU A 14 11.60 5.15 8.97
N PHE A 15 11.52 6.03 7.98
CA PHE A 15 12.34 7.22 7.87
C PHE A 15 11.49 8.44 7.51
N LEU A 16 11.81 9.57 8.12
CA LEU A 16 11.37 10.88 7.64
C LEU A 16 12.39 11.40 6.63
N ALA A 17 11.94 11.80 5.45
CA ALA A 17 12.76 12.46 4.44
C ALA A 17 12.60 13.98 4.54
N SER A 18 13.71 14.70 4.74
CA SER A 18 13.75 16.16 4.65
C SER A 18 14.35 16.56 3.33
N GLU A 19 13.51 17.07 2.44
CA GLU A 19 13.94 17.60 1.14
C GLU A 19 14.88 18.79 1.30
N LYS A 20 14.49 19.77 2.13
CA LYS A 20 15.28 20.99 2.40
C LYS A 20 16.70 20.68 2.88
N LEU A 21 16.85 19.61 3.65
CA LEU A 21 18.13 19.22 4.23
C LEU A 21 18.81 18.10 3.45
N SER A 22 18.16 17.54 2.43
CA SER A 22 18.56 16.32 1.71
C SER A 22 19.00 15.20 2.67
N LYS A 23 18.23 14.97 3.73
CA LYS A 23 18.56 14.02 4.81
C LYS A 23 17.40 13.10 5.14
N PHE A 24 17.73 11.87 5.50
CA PHE A 24 16.80 10.92 6.11
C PHE A 24 17.03 10.86 7.62
N TYR A 25 15.93 10.77 8.36
CA TYR A 25 15.92 10.62 9.81
C TYR A 25 15.18 9.34 10.14
N PHE A 26 15.86 8.39 10.76
CA PHE A 26 15.22 7.17 11.25
C PHE A 26 14.18 7.51 12.31
N LEU A 27 13.02 6.87 12.23
CA LEU A 27 11.92 7.01 13.20
C LEU A 27 11.82 5.77 14.07
N GLU A 28 11.44 4.64 13.47
CA GLU A 28 11.18 3.41 14.19
C GLU A 28 11.36 2.16 13.31
N ILE A 29 11.30 1.00 13.96
CA ILE A 29 11.19 -0.30 13.32
C ILE A 29 9.80 -0.84 13.64
N ASN A 30 9.06 -1.28 12.63
CA ASN A 30 7.84 -2.05 12.77
C ASN A 30 8.19 -3.54 12.60
N PRO A 31 8.32 -4.32 13.70
CA PRO A 31 8.86 -5.67 13.62
C PRO A 31 7.81 -6.72 13.23
N ARG A 32 7.00 -6.39 12.22
CA ARG A 32 5.86 -7.17 11.74
C ARG A 32 5.53 -6.79 10.31
N LEU A 33 4.76 -7.63 9.64
CA LEU A 33 4.16 -7.29 8.37
C LEU A 33 3.21 -6.09 8.55
N GLN A 34 3.30 -5.12 7.64
CA GLN A 34 2.45 -3.94 7.64
C GLN A 34 1.29 -4.10 6.66
N VAL A 35 0.22 -3.33 6.85
CA VAL A 35 -1.00 -3.45 6.04
C VAL A 35 -0.71 -3.19 4.56
N GLU A 36 0.21 -2.26 4.28
CA GLU A 36 0.69 -1.81 2.98
C GLU A 36 1.71 -2.73 2.29
N HIS A 37 2.10 -3.86 2.90
CA HIS A 37 3.06 -4.80 2.29
C HIS A 37 2.69 -5.20 0.85
N THR A 38 1.40 -5.23 0.53
CA THR A 38 0.89 -5.65 -0.78
C THR A 38 1.36 -4.78 -1.94
N ILE A 39 1.70 -3.50 -1.71
CA ILE A 39 2.29 -2.69 -2.78
C ILE A 39 3.71 -3.16 -3.11
N THR A 40 4.47 -3.58 -2.09
CA THR A 40 5.81 -4.16 -2.27
C THR A 40 5.72 -5.50 -2.97
N GLU A 41 4.79 -6.37 -2.57
CA GLU A 41 4.57 -7.65 -3.26
C GLU A 41 4.24 -7.45 -4.75
N CYS A 42 3.38 -6.47 -5.08
CA CYS A 42 2.99 -6.22 -6.46
C CYS A 42 4.11 -5.70 -7.36
N ILE A 43 5.08 -4.96 -6.81
CA ILE A 43 6.21 -4.43 -7.62
C ILE A 43 7.43 -5.37 -7.63
N SER A 44 7.66 -6.10 -6.54
CA SER A 44 8.79 -7.02 -6.40
C SER A 44 8.48 -8.44 -6.87
N THR A 45 7.19 -8.78 -7.02
CA THR A 45 6.69 -10.13 -7.29
C THR A 45 7.05 -11.17 -6.22
N VAL A 46 7.45 -10.71 -5.03
CA VAL A 46 7.74 -11.55 -3.86
C VAL A 46 6.50 -11.65 -2.98
N ASP A 47 6.08 -12.86 -2.63
CA ASP A 47 5.05 -13.09 -1.61
C ASP A 47 5.69 -12.99 -0.23
N LEU A 48 5.42 -11.87 0.46
CA LEU A 48 6.02 -11.57 1.76
C LEU A 48 5.42 -12.45 2.85
N VAL A 49 4.13 -12.78 2.78
CA VAL A 49 3.50 -13.67 3.77
C VAL A 49 4.13 -15.07 3.71
N GLN A 50 4.25 -15.63 2.50
CA GLN A 50 4.90 -16.92 2.29
C GLN A 50 6.37 -16.87 2.70
N THR A 51 7.11 -15.82 2.32
CA THR A 51 8.50 -15.63 2.72
C THR A 51 8.65 -15.64 4.24
N GLN A 52 7.74 -14.97 4.96
CA GLN A 52 7.75 -14.94 6.42
C GLN A 52 7.59 -16.34 7.03
N LEU A 53 6.68 -17.15 6.49
CA LEU A 53 6.44 -18.52 6.94
C LEU A 53 7.63 -19.44 6.65
N LEU A 54 8.25 -19.32 5.48
CA LEU A 54 9.42 -20.10 5.09
C LEU A 54 10.65 -19.75 5.96
N LEU A 55 10.86 -18.46 6.26
CA LEU A 55 11.89 -18.02 7.20
C LEU A 55 11.68 -18.64 8.58
N ALA A 56 10.44 -18.66 9.07
CA ALA A 56 10.10 -19.30 10.35
C ALA A 56 10.35 -20.82 10.37
N GLN A 57 10.37 -21.46 9.19
CA GLN A 57 10.72 -22.87 9.03
C GLN A 57 12.24 -23.10 8.84
N GLY A 58 13.04 -22.04 8.89
CA GLY A 58 14.50 -22.12 8.74
C GLY A 58 14.98 -22.17 7.29
N VAL A 59 14.11 -21.92 6.30
CA VAL A 59 14.52 -21.78 4.91
C VAL A 59 15.20 -20.42 4.74
N SER A 60 16.42 -20.39 4.19
CA SER A 60 17.13 -19.13 3.95
C SER A 60 16.52 -18.37 2.77
N LEU A 61 16.69 -17.04 2.75
CA LEU A 61 16.25 -16.26 1.58
C LEU A 61 16.99 -16.68 0.30
N ARG A 62 18.25 -17.14 0.40
CA ARG A 62 19.00 -17.70 -0.73
C ARG A 62 18.33 -18.95 -1.30
N ASP A 63 17.88 -19.85 -0.44
CA ASP A 63 17.17 -21.08 -0.86
C ASP A 63 15.82 -20.76 -1.52
N MET A 64 15.22 -19.61 -1.19
CA MET A 64 14.00 -19.11 -1.85
C MET A 64 14.28 -18.41 -3.19
N GLY A 65 15.53 -18.34 -3.64
CA GLY A 65 15.90 -17.55 -4.82
C GLY A 65 15.86 -16.04 -4.60
N LEU A 66 15.70 -15.60 -3.34
CA LEU A 66 15.78 -14.21 -2.91
C LEU A 66 17.20 -13.86 -2.43
N GLY A 67 18.19 -14.71 -2.74
CA GLY A 67 19.61 -14.56 -2.37
C GLY A 67 20.26 -13.26 -2.86
N ASP A 68 19.87 -12.86 -4.07
CA ASP A 68 20.47 -11.81 -4.87
C ASP A 68 19.42 -10.75 -5.27
N ILE A 69 18.48 -10.43 -4.36
CA ILE A 69 17.43 -9.44 -4.65
C ILE A 69 18.09 -8.15 -5.17
N GLU A 70 17.54 -7.62 -6.27
CA GLU A 70 18.01 -6.45 -7.03
C GLU A 70 18.62 -5.38 -6.14
N ASN A 71 19.73 -4.78 -6.61
CA ASN A 71 20.38 -3.64 -5.95
C ASN A 71 19.29 -2.66 -5.47
N PRO A 72 19.17 -2.35 -4.17
CA PRO A 72 18.15 -1.44 -3.65
C PRO A 72 18.19 -0.03 -4.27
N GLU A 73 19.27 0.31 -4.98
CA GLU A 73 19.40 1.54 -5.78
C GLU A 73 18.66 1.48 -7.13
N GLN A 74 18.22 0.29 -7.58
CA GLN A 74 17.50 0.05 -8.82
C GLN A 74 16.13 -0.56 -8.52
N PRO A 75 15.14 0.23 -8.07
CA PRO A 75 13.81 -0.28 -7.81
C PRO A 75 13.14 -0.78 -9.10
N PRO A 76 12.22 -1.76 -9.01
CA PRO A 76 11.43 -2.19 -10.15
C PRO A 76 10.78 -1.01 -10.86
N ALA A 77 10.80 -1.00 -12.20
CA ALA A 77 10.21 0.06 -13.03
C ALA A 77 8.67 -0.04 -13.11
N THR A 78 8.03 -0.26 -11.96
CA THR A 78 6.59 -0.36 -11.80
C THR A 78 6.14 0.46 -10.61
N TYR A 79 4.91 0.94 -10.68
CA TYR A 79 4.26 1.76 -9.68
C TYR A 79 3.09 0.98 -9.11
N SER A 80 2.88 1.07 -7.80
CA SER A 80 1.73 0.47 -7.14
C SER A 80 1.20 1.41 -6.06
N ILE A 81 -0.12 1.55 -6.00
CA ILE A 81 -0.80 2.24 -4.89
C ILE A 81 -1.74 1.28 -4.18
N GLN A 82 -1.99 1.55 -2.91
CA GLN A 82 -3.03 0.88 -2.12
C GLN A 82 -4.06 1.91 -1.67
N LEU A 83 -5.33 1.59 -1.90
CA LEU A 83 -6.47 2.37 -1.42
C LEU A 83 -7.20 1.53 -0.37
N ARG A 84 -7.43 2.09 0.82
CA ARG A 84 -8.22 1.45 1.87
C ARG A 84 -9.65 1.94 1.77
N LEU A 85 -10.54 1.05 1.36
CA LEU A 85 -11.97 1.31 1.31
C LEU A 85 -12.56 0.98 2.69
N CYS A 86 -13.05 2.00 3.39
CA CYS A 86 -13.56 1.90 4.75
C CYS A 86 -15.04 2.30 4.82
N ALA A 87 -15.77 1.68 5.74
CA ALA A 87 -17.16 2.01 6.04
C ALA A 87 -17.23 3.26 6.94
N GLU A 88 -16.93 4.42 6.36
CA GLU A 88 -16.87 5.73 7.01
C GLU A 88 -17.75 6.73 6.26
N ASP A 89 -18.31 7.70 6.97
CA ASP A 89 -19.06 8.81 6.37
C ASP A 89 -18.24 10.11 6.39
N PRO A 90 -17.61 10.51 5.26
CA PRO A 90 -16.86 11.76 5.18
C PRO A 90 -17.71 13.01 5.45
N THR A 91 -19.04 12.92 5.28
CA THR A 91 -19.97 14.04 5.56
C THR A 91 -20.31 14.18 7.04
N ALA A 92 -19.92 13.20 7.86
CA ALA A 92 -20.15 13.13 9.30
C ALA A 92 -18.83 12.88 10.05
N ASP A 93 -17.79 13.66 9.73
CA ASP A 93 -16.47 13.60 10.39
C ASP A 93 -15.84 12.19 10.39
N PHE A 94 -15.99 11.48 9.27
CA PHE A 94 -15.52 10.10 9.09
C PHE A 94 -16.09 9.11 10.13
N ALA A 95 -17.27 9.40 10.67
CA ALA A 95 -17.95 8.49 11.59
C ALA A 95 -18.17 7.11 10.96
N LEU A 96 -18.08 6.08 11.81
CA LEU A 96 -18.32 4.69 11.42
C LEU A 96 -19.72 4.51 10.82
N SER A 97 -19.78 3.93 9.63
CA SER A 97 -21.05 3.52 9.01
C SER A 97 -21.34 2.04 9.29
N ILE A 98 -22.07 1.81 10.38
CA ILE A 98 -22.54 0.47 10.79
C ILE A 98 -23.69 0.05 9.86
N GLY A 99 -23.66 -1.18 9.39
CA GLY A 99 -24.74 -1.70 8.57
C GLY A 99 -24.47 -3.07 7.99
N LYS A 100 -25.51 -3.63 7.38
CA LYS A 100 -25.45 -4.91 6.67
C LYS A 100 -25.23 -4.64 5.19
N ILE A 101 -24.06 -5.01 4.68
CA ILE A 101 -23.73 -4.88 3.26
C ILE A 101 -24.50 -5.95 2.48
N THR A 102 -25.31 -5.52 1.52
CA THR A 102 -26.09 -6.39 0.62
C THR A 102 -25.44 -6.51 -0.76
N GLU A 103 -24.68 -5.51 -1.17
CA GLU A 103 -23.89 -5.50 -2.40
C GLU A 103 -22.50 -4.98 -2.09
N PHE A 104 -21.49 -5.75 -2.49
CA PHE A 104 -20.09 -5.34 -2.46
C PHE A 104 -19.39 -5.83 -3.72
N HIS A 105 -19.10 -4.90 -4.61
CA HIS A 105 -18.37 -5.16 -5.84
C HIS A 105 -17.26 -4.14 -6.00
N VAL A 106 -16.02 -4.61 -5.96
CA VAL A 106 -14.85 -3.84 -6.39
C VAL A 106 -14.26 -4.57 -7.59
N PRO A 107 -14.12 -3.92 -8.76
CA PRO A 107 -13.66 -4.60 -9.95
C PRO A 107 -12.19 -4.99 -9.80
N GLY A 108 -11.90 -6.28 -9.98
CA GLY A 108 -10.54 -6.78 -10.15
C GLY A 108 -10.05 -6.67 -11.59
N GLY A 109 -9.10 -7.52 -11.95
CA GLY A 109 -8.59 -7.68 -13.31
C GLY A 109 -7.09 -7.46 -13.39
N ASN A 110 -6.57 -7.33 -14.61
CA ASN A 110 -5.14 -7.18 -14.81
C ASN A 110 -4.58 -5.97 -14.04
N SER A 111 -3.58 -6.24 -13.20
CA SER A 111 -2.93 -5.25 -12.33
C SER A 111 -3.85 -4.58 -11.29
N VAL A 112 -4.96 -5.23 -10.92
CA VAL A 112 -5.81 -4.83 -9.80
C VAL A 112 -5.99 -6.02 -8.87
N ARG A 113 -5.41 -5.94 -7.67
CA ARG A 113 -5.57 -6.90 -6.58
C ARG A 113 -6.53 -6.32 -5.55
N VAL A 114 -7.47 -7.13 -5.06
CA VAL A 114 -8.41 -6.73 -4.01
C VAL A 114 -8.30 -7.73 -2.88
N ASP A 115 -7.80 -7.28 -1.73
CA ASP A 115 -7.82 -8.05 -0.50
C ASP A 115 -9.03 -7.59 0.31
N THR A 116 -10.02 -8.46 0.51
CA THR A 116 -11.28 -8.14 1.18
C THR A 116 -11.72 -9.29 2.09
N HIS A 117 -12.33 -8.96 3.23
CA HIS A 117 -13.07 -9.94 4.04
C HIS A 117 -14.56 -9.99 3.67
N VAL A 118 -15.04 -8.99 2.93
CA VAL A 118 -16.43 -8.90 2.48
C VAL A 118 -16.65 -9.86 1.32
N SER A 119 -17.44 -10.90 1.56
CA SER A 119 -17.83 -11.88 0.54
C SER A 119 -19.00 -11.37 -0.29
N GLY A 120 -18.87 -11.40 -1.62
CA GLY A 120 -19.98 -11.06 -2.53
C GLY A 120 -21.14 -12.06 -2.53
N SER A 121 -20.97 -13.24 -1.91
CA SER A 121 -21.98 -14.31 -1.88
C SER A 121 -22.83 -14.34 -0.59
N SER A 122 -22.45 -13.55 0.42
CA SER A 122 -23.12 -13.54 1.72
C SER A 122 -23.07 -12.15 2.33
N SER A 123 -24.19 -11.69 2.86
CA SER A 123 -24.23 -10.38 3.53
C SER A 123 -23.30 -10.33 4.73
N VAL A 124 -22.48 -9.28 4.82
CA VAL A 124 -21.57 -9.02 5.94
C VAL A 124 -22.08 -7.84 6.74
N VAL A 125 -21.99 -7.91 8.06
CA VAL A 125 -22.35 -6.82 8.96
C VAL A 125 -21.08 -6.11 9.40
N ILE A 126 -20.99 -4.81 9.12
CA ILE A 126 -19.97 -3.93 9.70
C ILE A 126 -20.48 -3.48 11.07
N GLY A 127 -19.76 -3.88 12.13
CA GLY A 127 -20.04 -3.51 13.52
C GLY A 127 -19.03 -2.48 14.06
N SER A 128 -19.15 -2.16 15.34
CA SER A 128 -18.28 -1.19 16.04
C SER A 128 -17.06 -1.80 16.72
N ASP A 129 -17.00 -3.13 16.82
CA ASP A 129 -16.01 -3.80 17.68
C ASP A 129 -14.62 -3.89 17.04
N PHE A 130 -14.51 -3.65 15.73
CA PHE A 130 -13.28 -3.77 14.95
C PHE A 130 -13.12 -2.61 13.97
N ASP A 131 -11.94 -2.55 13.35
CA ASP A 131 -11.66 -1.64 12.23
C ASP A 131 -12.71 -1.80 11.11
N ASN A 132 -13.09 -0.68 10.51
CA ASN A 132 -14.14 -0.54 9.50
C ASN A 132 -13.65 -0.73 8.05
N MET A 133 -12.39 -1.10 7.88
CA MET A 133 -11.82 -1.43 6.57
C MET A 133 -12.57 -2.61 5.94
N MET A 134 -13.13 -2.37 4.76
CA MET A 134 -13.82 -3.38 3.97
C MET A 134 -12.87 -4.07 3.00
N ALA A 135 -12.02 -3.30 2.32
CA ALA A 135 -11.05 -3.83 1.36
C ALA A 135 -9.79 -2.96 1.22
N LYS A 136 -8.69 -3.63 0.84
CA LYS A 136 -7.52 -2.99 0.26
C LYS A 136 -7.59 -3.19 -1.25
N ILE A 137 -7.51 -2.09 -1.99
CA ILE A 137 -7.50 -2.08 -3.45
C ILE A 137 -6.09 -1.71 -3.88
N ILE A 138 -5.38 -2.65 -4.49
CA ILE A 138 -4.01 -2.46 -4.94
C ILE A 138 -4.04 -2.34 -6.47
N VAL A 139 -3.52 -1.22 -6.97
CA VAL A 139 -3.47 -0.92 -8.40
C VAL A 139 -2.03 -0.75 -8.83
N THR A 140 -1.62 -1.54 -9.83
CA THR A 140 -0.24 -1.58 -10.31
C THR A 140 -0.16 -1.25 -11.80
N SER A 141 0.91 -0.60 -12.23
CA SER A 141 1.17 -0.32 -13.65
C SER A 141 2.64 0.01 -13.88
N THR A 142 3.08 -0.03 -15.13
CA THR A 142 4.44 0.37 -15.54
C THR A 142 4.63 1.89 -15.62
N SER A 143 3.59 2.68 -15.34
CA SER A 143 3.64 4.14 -15.28
C SER A 143 2.67 4.68 -14.22
N TRP A 144 3.03 5.81 -13.60
CA TRP A 144 2.19 6.48 -12.60
C TRP A 144 0.81 6.86 -13.16
N ASP A 145 0.78 7.49 -14.33
CA ASP A 145 -0.45 7.83 -15.05
C ASP A 145 -1.32 6.58 -15.35
N GLY A 146 -0.69 5.43 -15.64
CA GLY A 146 -1.38 4.15 -15.77
C GLY A 146 -2.03 3.69 -14.46
N VAL A 147 -1.33 3.84 -13.33
CA VAL A 147 -1.87 3.53 -11.99
C VAL A 147 -3.07 4.43 -11.67
N VAL A 148 -2.92 5.75 -11.84
CA VAL A 148 -3.96 6.75 -11.57
C VAL A 148 -5.22 6.45 -12.40
N ARG A 149 -5.09 6.28 -13.72
CA ARG A 149 -6.24 5.99 -14.59
C ARG A 149 -6.95 4.70 -14.20
N LYS A 150 -6.20 3.65 -13.89
CA LYS A 150 -6.78 2.37 -13.43
C LYS A 150 -7.49 2.53 -12.10
N ALA A 151 -6.91 3.27 -11.15
CA ALA A 151 -7.53 3.54 -9.86
C ALA A 151 -8.82 4.35 -9.98
N CYS A 152 -8.85 5.40 -10.81
CA CYS A 152 -10.08 6.13 -11.16
C CYS A 152 -11.17 5.19 -11.67
N ARG A 153 -10.83 4.32 -12.63
CA ARG A 153 -11.77 3.33 -13.18
C ARG A 153 -12.31 2.41 -12.08
N VAL A 154 -11.42 1.81 -11.29
CA VAL A 154 -11.80 0.87 -10.22
C VAL A 154 -12.73 1.53 -9.20
N LEU A 155 -12.44 2.76 -8.78
CA LEU A 155 -13.28 3.49 -7.82
C LEU A 155 -14.63 3.92 -8.41
N ASN A 156 -14.71 4.25 -9.70
CA ASN A 156 -15.97 4.63 -10.36
C ASN A 156 -16.88 3.42 -10.64
N ASP A 157 -16.27 2.27 -10.88
CA ASP A 157 -16.97 1.01 -11.18
C ASP A 157 -17.36 0.24 -9.90
N ALA A 158 -16.77 0.58 -8.74
CA ALA A 158 -17.13 -0.04 -7.47
C ALA A 158 -18.60 0.25 -7.09
N ARG A 159 -19.24 -0.74 -6.47
CA ARG A 159 -20.63 -0.68 -5.97
C ARG A 159 -20.65 -1.21 -4.55
N ILE A 160 -21.10 -0.37 -3.62
CA ILE A 160 -21.29 -0.70 -2.21
C ILE A 160 -22.63 -0.13 -1.79
N SER A 161 -23.48 -0.97 -1.19
CA SER A 161 -24.85 -0.61 -0.80
C SER A 161 -25.02 -0.70 0.73
N GLU A 162 -26.03 0.02 1.24
CA GLU A 162 -26.45 0.09 2.66
C GLU A 162 -25.52 0.81 3.64
N VAL A 163 -24.21 0.91 3.35
CA VAL A 163 -23.25 1.63 4.18
C VAL A 163 -22.63 2.79 3.41
N LYS A 164 -22.35 3.88 4.13
CA LYS A 164 -21.53 4.97 3.61
C LYS A 164 -20.06 4.56 3.65
N THR A 165 -19.28 5.11 2.73
CA THR A 165 -17.87 4.75 2.58
C THR A 165 -17.01 5.98 2.29
N ASN A 166 -15.71 5.84 2.51
CA ASN A 166 -14.73 6.86 2.14
C ASN A 166 -14.44 6.92 0.62
N ILE A 167 -15.21 6.22 -0.24
CA ILE A 167 -14.87 6.07 -1.67
C ILE A 167 -14.78 7.40 -2.42
N ASP A 168 -15.63 8.37 -2.08
CA ASP A 168 -15.62 9.67 -2.75
C ASP A 168 -14.43 10.53 -2.33
N VAL A 169 -13.91 10.32 -1.11
CA VAL A 169 -12.62 10.90 -0.67
C VAL A 169 -11.48 10.29 -1.47
N LEU A 170 -11.47 8.96 -1.65
CA LEU A 170 -10.47 8.29 -2.48
C LEU A 170 -10.50 8.81 -3.93
N LYS A 171 -11.70 8.97 -4.51
CA LYS A 171 -11.86 9.57 -5.85
C LYS A 171 -11.34 11.00 -5.90
N GLY A 172 -11.62 11.81 -4.88
CA GLY A 172 -11.13 13.18 -4.76
C GLY A 172 -9.61 13.25 -4.72
N ILE A 173 -8.95 12.36 -3.96
CA ILE A 173 -7.49 12.27 -3.87
C ILE A 173 -6.89 11.88 -5.22
N ILE A 174 -7.37 10.79 -5.84
CA ILE A 174 -6.84 10.33 -7.14
C ILE A 174 -7.15 11.34 -8.27
N GLY A 175 -8.28 12.04 -8.18
CA GLY A 175 -8.68 13.09 -9.12
C GLY A 175 -7.92 14.40 -8.97
N ASN A 176 -7.20 14.60 -7.87
CA ASN A 176 -6.47 15.83 -7.59
C ASN A 176 -5.23 15.96 -8.50
N ILE A 177 -5.08 17.11 -9.17
CA ILE A 177 -3.98 17.34 -10.12
C ILE A 177 -2.61 17.20 -9.47
N GLU A 178 -2.42 17.64 -8.22
CA GLU A 178 -1.15 17.52 -7.50
C GLU A 178 -0.79 16.05 -7.23
N PHE A 179 -1.79 15.21 -6.97
CA PHE A 179 -1.59 13.76 -6.84
C PHE A 179 -1.28 13.11 -8.19
N GLN A 180 -1.94 13.53 -9.27
CA GLN A 180 -1.69 12.99 -10.62
C GLN A 180 -0.34 13.40 -11.18
N GLU A 181 0.05 14.64 -10.95
CA GLU A 181 1.34 15.20 -11.28
C GLU A 181 2.43 14.81 -10.28
N TRP A 182 2.09 13.97 -9.28
CA TRP A 182 3.06 13.51 -8.29
C TRP A 182 4.23 12.84 -9.00
N GLN A 183 5.30 13.61 -9.12
CA GLN A 183 6.57 13.12 -9.59
C GLN A 183 7.32 12.69 -8.35
N ILE A 184 7.63 11.39 -8.27
CA ILE A 184 8.75 10.94 -7.46
C ILE A 184 9.99 11.58 -8.10
N ARG A 185 10.28 12.83 -7.72
CA ARG A 185 11.58 13.42 -8.00
C ARG A 185 12.54 12.74 -7.05
N ASP A 186 13.54 12.06 -7.59
CA ASP A 186 14.61 11.48 -6.79
C ASP A 186 15.16 12.59 -5.89
N ALA A 187 14.93 12.46 -4.58
CA ALA A 187 15.34 13.42 -3.58
C ALA A 187 16.88 13.62 -3.53
N MET A 188 17.62 12.91 -4.38
CA MET A 188 19.08 12.87 -4.46
C MET A 188 19.66 13.62 -5.66
N ASP A 189 18.84 14.04 -6.65
CA ASP A 189 19.38 14.61 -7.90
C ASP A 189 19.59 16.14 -7.90
N GLY A 190 19.38 16.80 -6.75
CA GLY A 190 19.80 18.20 -6.54
C GLY A 190 19.20 19.23 -7.50
N LYS A 191 18.16 18.89 -8.27
CA LYS A 191 17.49 19.80 -9.21
C LYS A 191 16.14 20.25 -8.67
N GLU A 192 15.99 21.57 -8.65
CA GLU A 192 14.90 22.40 -8.12
C GLU A 192 13.56 21.71 -7.88
N PHE A 193 13.09 21.78 -6.62
CA PHE A 193 11.78 21.32 -6.21
C PHE A 193 10.70 22.39 -6.44
N GLY A 194 9.67 22.02 -7.19
CA GLY A 194 8.37 22.66 -7.10
C GLY A 194 7.71 22.25 -5.78
N ARG A 195 7.09 23.22 -5.10
CA ARG A 195 6.46 23.11 -3.78
C ARG A 195 5.55 21.87 -3.64
N TYR A 196 5.97 20.82 -2.92
CA TYR A 196 5.04 19.80 -2.41
C TYR A 196 5.48 19.27 -1.04
N HIS A 197 4.56 19.27 -0.08
CA HIS A 197 4.80 18.89 1.30
C HIS A 197 4.70 17.37 1.49
N SER A 198 5.68 16.80 2.23
CA SER A 198 5.74 15.46 2.82
C SER A 198 5.54 14.25 1.89
N THR A 199 6.64 13.59 1.54
CA THR A 199 6.61 12.24 0.93
C THR A 199 6.79 11.16 2.00
N TRP A 200 5.83 10.24 2.06
CA TRP A 200 5.95 8.99 2.81
C TRP A 200 6.52 7.91 1.88
N LYS A 201 7.66 7.31 2.25
CA LYS A 201 8.20 6.11 1.58
C LYS A 201 8.09 4.95 2.56
N ALA A 202 7.13 4.05 2.37
CA ALA A 202 7.16 2.75 3.00
C ALA A 202 8.15 1.88 2.21
N ALA A 203 9.30 1.56 2.82
CA ALA A 203 10.26 0.61 2.28
C ALA A 203 10.31 -0.60 3.22
N VAL A 204 9.74 -1.73 2.80
CA VAL A 204 9.94 -3.01 3.47
C VAL A 204 11.38 -3.45 3.20
N LYS A 205 12.18 -3.61 4.25
CA LYS A 205 13.58 -4.06 4.12
C LYS A 205 13.66 -5.53 4.54
N LEU A 206 13.80 -6.40 3.56
CA LEU A 206 14.18 -7.80 3.73
C LEU A 206 15.71 -7.90 3.70
N GLN A 207 16.33 -8.58 4.66
CA GLN A 207 17.77 -8.87 4.56
C GLN A 207 18.10 -10.30 5.05
N LEU A 208 19.10 -10.85 4.35
CA LEU A 208 19.52 -12.24 4.21
C LEU A 208 20.46 -12.71 5.33
N GLU A 209 20.31 -13.98 5.71
CA GLU A 209 21.41 -14.87 6.09
C GLU A 209 21.73 -15.81 4.92
#